data_AF-A0A1G3KUC0-F1
#
_entry.id   AF-A0A1G3KUC0-F1
#
_cell.length_a   1.000
_cell.length_b   1.000
_cell.length_c   1.000
_cell.angle_alpha   90.00
_cell.angle_beta   90.00
_cell.angle_gamma   90.00
#
_symmetry.space_group_name_H-M   'P 1'
#
loop_
_entity.id
_entity.type
_entity.pdbx_description
1 polymer ?
#
loop_
_entity_poly.entity_id
_entity_poly.type
_entity_poly.pdbx_seq_one_letter_code
_entity_poly.pdbx_strand_id
1 'polypeptide(L)' 'MAAGIMRERAPQDGDYWRRCDDARAAGTAPIYRGEPGYRERLDADYDGIACEPYRGR' A
#
# COMPACT_ATOMS: atom_id res chain seq x y z
N MET A 1 -6.83 -1.06 15.96
CA MET A 1 -6.43 -0.04 14.97
C MET A 1 -5.43 -0.69 14.03
N ALA A 2 -5.68 -0.55 12.73
CA ALA A 2 -5.00 -1.13 11.57
C ALA A 2 -4.96 -2.67 11.48
N ALA A 3 -5.51 -3.17 10.38
CA ALA A 3 -5.67 -4.58 10.04
C ALA A 3 -4.31 -5.31 10.09
N GLY A 4 -4.28 -6.40 10.84
CA GLY A 4 -3.12 -7.27 10.93
C GLY A 4 -2.94 -8.07 9.65
N ILE A 5 -1.99 -7.66 8.81
CA ILE A 5 -1.07 -8.55 8.07
C ILE A 5 0.15 -7.74 7.57
N MET A 6 1.22 -7.77 8.38
CA MET A 6 2.63 -7.49 8.06
C MET A 6 2.97 -6.26 7.20
N ARG A 7 2.56 -5.06 7.62
CA ARG A 7 3.18 -3.80 7.20
C ARG A 7 4.07 -3.28 8.34
N GLU A 8 5.25 -2.77 8.00
CA GLU A 8 6.25 -2.25 8.94
C GLU A 8 5.78 -0.94 9.59
N ARG A 9 5.01 -0.13 8.86
CA ARG A 9 4.35 1.09 9.35
C ARG A 9 2.99 1.26 8.67
N ALA A 10 2.00 1.77 9.40
CA ALA A 10 0.74 2.20 8.79
C ALA A 10 0.94 3.51 7.98
N PRO A 11 0.32 3.64 6.79
CA PRO A 11 0.32 4.87 6.03
C PRO A 11 -0.25 6.03 6.87
N GLN A 12 0.36 7.20 6.76
CA GLN A 12 -0.04 8.41 7.47
C GLN A 12 -0.59 9.46 6.52
N ASP A 13 -1.39 10.38 7.06
CA ASP A 13 -1.84 11.55 6.30
C ASP A 13 -0.63 12.34 5.76
N GLY A 14 -0.60 12.50 4.43
CA GLY A 14 0.53 13.11 3.72
C GLY A 14 1.52 12.12 3.07
N ASP A 15 1.43 10.82 3.38
CA ASP A 15 2.24 9.82 2.67
C ASP A 15 1.87 9.78 1.18
N TYR A 16 2.88 10.00 0.34
CA TYR A 16 2.75 10.07 -1.11
C TYR A 16 3.78 9.13 -1.74
N TRP A 17 3.30 8.06 -2.37
CA TRP A 17 4.14 7.14 -3.12
C TRP A 17 3.93 7.33 -4.62
N ARG A 18 5.03 7.45 -5.38
CA ARG A 18 4.97 7.48 -6.86
C ARG A 18 4.84 6.07 -7.42
N ARG A 19 5.51 5.12 -6.79
CA ARG A 19 5.60 3.72 -7.19
C ARG A 19 5.33 2.84 -5.99
N CYS A 20 4.86 1.62 -6.26
CA CYS A 20 4.69 0.62 -5.21
C CYS A 20 6.01 0.14 -4.61
N ASP A 21 7.14 0.34 -5.29
CA ASP A 21 8.46 0.11 -4.73
C ASP A 21 8.76 1.08 -3.57
N ASP A 22 8.38 2.36 -3.69
CA ASP A 22 8.55 3.34 -2.60
C ASP A 22 7.72 2.96 -1.37
N ALA A 23 6.45 2.58 -1.59
CA ALA A 23 5.55 2.15 -0.52
C ALA A 23 6.07 0.90 0.21
N ARG A 24 6.61 -0.07 -0.54
CA ARG A 24 7.23 -1.29 -0.01
C ARG A 24 8.53 -1.00 0.73
N ALA A 25 9.39 -0.13 0.17
CA ALA A 25 10.63 0.29 0.81
C ALA A 25 10.37 1.08 2.11
N ALA A 26 9.28 1.85 2.17
CA ALA A 26 8.81 2.50 3.39
C ALA A 26 8.12 1.54 4.37
N GLY A 27 7.91 0.27 3.98
CA GLY A 27 7.22 -0.73 4.80
C GLY A 27 5.73 -0.42 5.02
N THR A 28 5.11 0.38 4.14
CA THR A 28 3.69 0.77 4.25
C THR A 28 2.75 -0.07 3.40
N ALA A 29 3.29 -0.83 2.45
CA ALA A 29 2.56 -1.79 1.65
C ALA A 29 2.20 -3.07 2.45
N PRO A 30 1.08 -3.75 2.13
CA PRO A 30 0.03 -3.38 1.15
C PRO A 30 -0.83 -2.20 1.64
N ILE A 31 -1.32 -1.34 0.73
CA ILE A 31 -2.13 -0.16 1.05
C ILE A 31 -3.58 -0.41 0.65
N TYR A 32 -4.53 -0.37 1.59
CA TYR A 32 -5.92 -0.67 1.30
C TYR A 32 -6.74 0.56 0.89
N ARG A 33 -7.79 0.34 0.11
CA ARG A 33 -8.77 1.39 -0.24
C ARG A 33 -9.32 2.04 1.04
N GLY A 34 -9.18 3.36 1.12
CA GLY A 34 -9.56 4.16 2.28
C GLY A 34 -8.41 4.47 3.25
N GLU A 35 -7.21 3.92 3.02
CA GLU A 35 -6.03 4.31 3.78
C GLU A 35 -5.31 5.53 3.18
N PRO A 36 -4.59 6.30 4.00
CA PRO A 36 -3.72 7.35 3.51
C PRO A 36 -2.73 6.80 2.48
N GLY A 37 -2.51 7.53 1.40
CA GLY A 37 -1.61 7.08 0.32
C GLY A 37 -2.21 6.04 -0.63
N TYR A 38 -3.43 5.51 -0.39
CA TYR A 38 -4.12 4.67 -1.36
C TYR A 38 -4.44 5.46 -2.62
N ARG A 39 -4.19 4.84 -3.78
CA ARG A 39 -4.52 5.40 -5.09
C ARG A 39 -4.90 4.31 -6.06
N GLU A 40 -5.96 4.59 -6.81
CA GLU A 40 -6.40 3.78 -7.95
C GLU A 40 -5.29 3.63 -9.01
N ARG A 41 -4.33 4.56 -9.03
CA ARG A 41 -3.17 4.52 -9.93
C ARG A 41 -2.09 3.53 -9.50
N LEU A 42 -2.09 3.13 -8.22
CA LEU A 42 -1.15 2.19 -7.61
C LEU A 42 -1.74 0.78 -7.51
N ASP A 43 -3.06 0.67 -7.60
CA ASP A 43 -3.83 -0.55 -7.70
C ASP A 43 -4.01 -0.89 -9.20
N ALA A 44 -3.22 -1.83 -9.70
CA ALA A 44 -3.15 -2.10 -11.14
C ALA A 44 -4.36 -2.91 -11.63
N ASP A 45 -4.95 -3.73 -10.77
CA ASP A 45 -6.05 -4.65 -11.02
C ASP A 45 -7.39 -4.16 -10.43
N TYR A 46 -7.38 -3.04 -9.71
CA TYR A 46 -8.55 -2.35 -9.15
C TYR A 46 -9.32 -3.16 -8.11
N ASP A 47 -8.65 -4.06 -7.41
CA ASP A 47 -9.24 -4.93 -6.39
C ASP A 47 -9.46 -4.22 -5.04
N GLY A 48 -8.89 -3.02 -4.88
CA GLY A 48 -8.93 -2.24 -3.65
C GLY A 48 -7.68 -2.38 -2.78
N ILE A 49 -6.63 -3.04 -3.25
CA ILE A 49 -5.36 -3.23 -2.55
C ILE A 49 -4.23 -2.71 -3.44
N ALA A 50 -3.76 -1.49 -3.14
CA ALA A 50 -2.61 -0.94 -3.82
C ALA A 50 -1.31 -1.56 -3.29
N CYS A 51 -0.36 -1.77 -4.20
CA CYS A 51 1.00 -2.19 -3.88
C CYS A 51 1.08 -3.51 -3.11
N GLU A 52 0.26 -4.47 -3.49
CA GLU A 52 0.32 -5.81 -2.92
C GLU A 52 1.72 -6.41 -3.03
N PRO A 53 2.18 -7.14 -1.98
CA PRO A 53 3.40 -7.91 -2.09
C PRO A 53 3.16 -9.01 -3.12
N TYR A 54 3.72 -8.84 -4.33
CA TYR A 54 3.84 -9.90 -5.31
C TYR A 54 4.54 -11.09 -4.64
N ARG A 55 3.76 -12.04 -4.11
CA ARG A 55 4.24 -13.33 -3.63
C ARG A 55 4.56 -14.17 -4.86
N GLY A 56 5.66 -13.83 -5.53
CA GLY A 56 6.25 -14.48 -6.70
C GLY A 56 5.48 -15.67 -7.28
N ARG A 57 4.42 -15.41 -8.05
CA ARG A 57 3.83 -16.37 -8.98
C ARG A 57 3.14 -15.64 -10.12
#